data_AF-A0A1H3PDI7-F1
#
_entry.id   AF-A0A1H3PDI7-F1
#
_cell.length_a   1.000
_cell.length_b   1.000
_cell.length_c   1.000
_cell.angle_alpha   90.00
_cell.angle_beta   90.00
_cell.angle_gamma   90.00
#
_symmetry.space_group_name_H-M   'P 1'
#
loop_
_entity.id
_entity.type
_entity.pdbx_description
1 polymer ?
#
loop_
_entity_poly.entity_id
_entity_poly.type
_entity_poly.pdbx_seq_one_letter_code
_entity_poly.pdbx_strand_id
1 'polypeptide(L)'
;MKNKKIIVFFMIMALSISLFTACSRGKSTSATIGNIDFEMVGSDALTDSQLEEWFNENYKKEDLSSFNFKDYTYILVGAGEKPSGGYSVEISSVVGEEGSIIINGQVNAPKPDEMVTTALTYPNALIRIPKDSRSISFGEFTNTSIVEDSDEAMEEEGVFVGLADSNSCEIIVNNEPLVYRLSDDVKETVAELNQNDQVKFSYNLNEYDQMVIISIQKIKGE
;
A
#
# COMPACT_ATOMS: atom_id res chain seq x y z
N MET A 1 -49.04 45.21 45.12
CA MET A 1 -47.62 45.66 44.98
C MET A 1 -46.89 44.64 44.13
N LYS A 2 -46.06 45.12 43.19
CA LYS A 2 -45.52 44.39 42.03
C LYS A 2 -44.35 43.49 42.41
N ASN A 3 -44.42 42.21 42.03
CA ASN A 3 -43.30 41.25 42.13
C ASN A 3 -42.29 41.58 41.03
N LYS A 4 -41.16 42.18 41.40
CA LYS A 4 -39.98 42.38 40.56
C LYS A 4 -38.84 41.54 41.11
N LYS A 5 -37.97 41.09 40.19
CA LYS A 5 -36.69 40.39 40.37
C LYS A 5 -36.73 38.86 40.18
N ILE A 6 -37.38 38.43 39.10
CA ILE A 6 -36.78 37.47 38.16
C ILE A 6 -35.65 38.24 37.44
N ILE A 7 -34.53 37.59 37.11
CA ILE A 7 -33.26 38.16 36.58
C ILE A 7 -32.24 38.47 37.69
N VAL A 8 -31.72 37.44 38.34
CA VAL A 8 -30.30 37.37 38.75
C VAL A 8 -29.91 35.89 38.75
N PHE A 9 -28.91 35.55 37.94
CA PHE A 9 -28.09 34.34 38.04
C PHE A 9 -28.57 33.03 37.40
N PHE A 10 -29.07 33.16 36.16
CA PHE A 10 -28.94 32.16 35.09
C PHE A 10 -27.48 32.11 34.54
N MET A 11 -26.47 32.35 35.39
CA MET A 11 -25.07 32.59 35.04
C MET A 11 -24.10 31.85 35.98
N ILE A 12 -24.48 30.65 36.42
CA ILE A 12 -23.57 29.59 36.93
C ILE A 12 -23.88 28.28 36.16
N MET A 13 -24.26 28.42 34.90
CA MET A 13 -24.50 27.35 33.94
C MET A 13 -23.46 27.49 32.83
N ALA A 14 -22.17 27.32 33.15
CA ALA A 14 -21.09 27.28 32.14
C ALA A 14 -19.69 26.91 32.71
N LEU A 15 -19.56 26.39 33.92
CA LEU A 15 -18.24 26.06 34.47
C LEU A 15 -18.30 24.77 35.28
N SER A 16 -17.43 23.81 34.92
CA SER A 16 -17.12 22.57 35.63
C SER A 16 -18.01 21.33 35.46
N ILE A 17 -18.34 20.95 34.22
CA ILE A 17 -18.41 19.52 33.85
C ILE A 17 -17.48 19.31 32.65
N SER A 18 -16.19 19.51 32.90
CA SER A 18 -15.09 19.05 32.08
C SER A 18 -14.80 17.60 32.45
N LEU A 19 -15.73 16.69 32.13
CA LEU A 19 -15.41 15.27 32.09
C LEU A 19 -14.77 15.02 30.73
N PHE A 20 -13.44 15.08 30.74
CA PHE A 20 -12.58 14.62 29.65
C PHE A 20 -12.88 13.14 29.39
N THR A 21 -13.78 12.83 28.47
CA THR A 21 -13.71 11.57 27.72
C THR A 21 -12.60 11.72 26.69
N ALA A 22 -11.37 11.65 27.19
CA ALA A 22 -10.22 11.31 26.38
C ALA A 22 -10.41 9.86 25.93
N CYS A 23 -11.14 9.66 24.83
CA CYS A 23 -11.02 8.44 24.05
C CYS A 23 -9.60 8.43 23.47
N SER A 24 -8.67 7.89 24.25
CA SER A 24 -7.44 7.32 23.72
C SER A 24 -7.84 6.25 22.72
N ARG A 25 -7.95 6.61 21.43
CA ARG A 25 -7.72 5.66 20.35
C ARG A 25 -6.25 5.26 20.44
N GLY A 26 -5.96 4.35 21.36
CA GLY A 26 -4.80 3.50 21.19
C GLY A 26 -5.01 2.81 19.85
N LYS A 27 -4.08 3.00 18.91
CA LYS A 27 -3.90 2.04 17.84
C LYS A 27 -3.76 0.69 18.54
N SER A 28 -4.81 -0.12 18.50
CA SER A 28 -4.73 -1.52 18.88
C SER A 28 -3.86 -2.16 17.81
N THR A 29 -2.55 -2.08 18.00
CA THR A 29 -1.63 -3.00 17.34
C THR A 29 -1.96 -4.36 17.92
N SER A 30 -2.87 -5.06 17.26
CA SER A 30 -3.16 -6.47 17.55
C SER A 30 -1.82 -7.19 17.60
N ALA A 31 -1.57 -7.93 18.68
CA ALA A 31 -0.30 -8.63 18.80
C ALA A 31 -0.23 -9.71 17.72
N THR A 32 0.75 -9.60 16.83
CA THR A 32 1.01 -10.64 15.82
C THR A 32 1.25 -11.97 16.52
N ILE A 33 0.40 -12.96 16.24
CA ILE A 33 0.49 -14.32 16.80
C ILE A 33 1.51 -15.15 16.00
N GLY A 34 1.67 -14.87 14.70
CA GLY A 34 2.73 -15.45 13.86
C GLY A 34 2.35 -15.57 12.40
N ASN A 35 3.31 -15.97 11.56
CA ASN A 35 3.09 -16.27 10.15
C ASN A 35 2.35 -17.62 10.00
N ILE A 36 1.48 -17.70 8.99
CA ILE A 36 0.74 -18.91 8.62
C ILE A 36 1.24 -19.37 7.26
N ASP A 37 1.66 -20.63 7.18
CA ASP A 37 2.03 -21.24 5.91
C ASP A 37 0.81 -21.37 5.01
N PHE A 38 0.97 -21.06 3.73
CA PHE A 38 -0.06 -21.15 2.72
C PHE A 38 0.46 -21.81 1.46
N GLU A 39 -0.47 -22.35 0.67
CA GLU A 39 -0.18 -22.95 -0.63
C GLU A 39 -0.98 -22.25 -1.72
N MET A 40 -0.32 -21.91 -2.82
CA MET A 40 -0.98 -21.43 -4.03
C MET A 40 -1.75 -22.56 -4.70
N VAL A 41 -2.98 -22.28 -5.13
CA VAL A 41 -3.86 -23.26 -5.79
C VAL A 41 -4.21 -22.73 -7.19
N GLY A 42 -3.82 -23.47 -8.22
CA GLY A 42 -4.27 -23.18 -9.59
C GLY A 42 -5.77 -23.43 -9.73
N SER A 43 -6.47 -22.55 -10.47
CA SER A 43 -7.91 -22.72 -10.72
C SER A 43 -8.24 -24.00 -11.48
N ASP A 44 -7.30 -24.47 -12.31
CA ASP A 44 -7.36 -25.75 -13.03
C ASP A 44 -7.21 -26.98 -12.12
N ALA A 45 -6.68 -26.81 -10.91
CA ALA A 45 -6.59 -27.87 -9.90
C ALA A 45 -7.87 -28.05 -9.08
N LEU A 46 -8.90 -27.21 -9.29
CA LEU A 46 -10.18 -27.31 -8.61
C LEU A 46 -11.02 -28.43 -9.23
N THR A 47 -11.15 -29.54 -8.51
CA THR A 47 -11.93 -30.71 -8.98
C THR A 47 -13.26 -30.89 -8.26
N ASP A 48 -13.51 -30.13 -7.19
CA ASP A 48 -14.74 -30.22 -6.41
C ASP A 48 -15.76 -29.17 -6.87
N SER A 49 -16.98 -29.61 -7.17
CA SER A 49 -18.00 -28.75 -7.75
C SER A 49 -18.41 -27.59 -6.84
N GLN A 50 -18.41 -27.76 -5.52
CA GLN A 50 -18.80 -26.68 -4.61
C GLN A 50 -17.73 -25.59 -4.54
N LEU A 51 -16.46 -26.01 -4.51
CA LEU A 51 -15.33 -25.08 -4.48
C LEU A 51 -15.18 -24.35 -5.83
N GLU A 52 -15.41 -25.05 -6.94
CA GLU A 52 -15.41 -24.49 -8.29
C GLU A 52 -16.54 -23.47 -8.48
N GLU A 53 -17.76 -23.78 -8.02
CA GLU A 53 -18.90 -22.86 -8.05
C GLU A 53 -18.60 -21.58 -7.25
N TRP A 54 -18.12 -21.73 -6.00
CA TRP A 54 -17.71 -20.59 -5.18
C TRP A 54 -16.60 -19.76 -5.86
N PHE A 55 -15.59 -20.39 -6.47
CA PHE A 55 -14.55 -19.66 -7.18
C PHE A 55 -15.15 -18.85 -8.34
N ASN A 56 -15.98 -19.47 -9.16
CA ASN A 56 -16.61 -18.84 -10.33
C ASN A 56 -17.52 -17.65 -9.97
N GLU A 57 -18.14 -17.68 -8.78
CA GLU A 57 -18.93 -16.56 -8.26
C GLU A 57 -18.10 -15.37 -7.79
N ASN A 58 -16.80 -15.57 -7.52
CA ASN A 58 -15.97 -14.59 -6.81
C ASN A 58 -14.75 -14.08 -7.59
N TYR A 59 -14.17 -14.84 -8.53
CA TYR A 59 -12.89 -14.51 -9.17
C TYR A 59 -12.83 -13.17 -9.94
N LYS A 60 -13.99 -12.62 -10.31
CA LYS A 60 -14.08 -11.33 -11.00
C LYS A 60 -14.18 -10.12 -10.07
N LYS A 61 -14.40 -10.35 -8.77
CA LYS A 61 -14.63 -9.28 -7.80
C LYS A 61 -13.28 -8.67 -7.38
N GLU A 62 -13.28 -7.38 -7.08
CA GLU A 62 -12.19 -6.71 -6.38
C GLU A 62 -12.44 -6.85 -4.87
N ASP A 63 -12.12 -8.02 -4.33
CA ASP A 63 -12.44 -8.37 -2.95
C ASP A 63 -11.58 -9.54 -2.46
N LEU A 64 -11.66 -9.80 -1.14
CA LEU A 64 -11.18 -11.00 -0.49
C LEU A 64 -12.38 -11.87 -0.14
N SER A 65 -12.44 -13.04 -0.76
CA SER A 65 -13.43 -14.07 -0.45
C SER A 65 -12.76 -15.24 0.24
N SER A 66 -13.46 -15.88 1.20
CA SER A 66 -12.99 -17.13 1.80
C SER A 66 -14.06 -18.21 1.80
N PHE A 67 -13.62 -19.46 1.74
CA PHE A 67 -14.48 -20.64 1.79
C PHE A 67 -13.82 -21.79 2.53
N ASN A 68 -14.51 -22.26 3.56
CA ASN A 68 -14.06 -23.42 4.33
C ASN A 68 -14.47 -24.70 3.63
N PHE A 69 -13.48 -25.50 3.23
CA PHE A 69 -13.71 -26.76 2.54
C PHE A 69 -12.79 -27.85 3.10
N LYS A 70 -13.40 -28.91 3.62
CA LYS A 70 -12.70 -29.99 4.35
C LYS A 70 -11.83 -29.41 5.47
N ASP A 71 -10.54 -29.71 5.43
CA ASP A 71 -9.53 -29.34 6.43
C ASP A 71 -8.82 -28.01 6.12
N TYR A 72 -9.26 -27.30 5.08
CA TYR A 72 -8.64 -26.07 4.63
C TYR A 72 -9.63 -24.90 4.58
N THR A 73 -9.07 -23.70 4.68
CA THR A 73 -9.75 -22.46 4.29
C THR A 73 -9.12 -21.98 2.99
N TYR A 74 -9.93 -21.90 1.94
CA TYR A 74 -9.54 -21.33 0.66
C TYR A 74 -9.79 -19.83 0.68
N ILE A 75 -8.84 -19.06 0.17
CA ILE A 75 -8.88 -17.60 0.18
C ILE A 75 -8.58 -17.12 -1.23
N LEU A 76 -9.52 -16.38 -1.80
CA LEU A 76 -9.42 -15.81 -3.13
C LEU A 76 -9.28 -14.30 -2.99
N VAL A 77 -8.18 -13.76 -3.52
CA VAL A 77 -7.95 -12.33 -3.62
C VAL A 77 -8.06 -11.93 -5.08
N GLY A 78 -9.04 -11.10 -5.41
CA GLY A 78 -9.24 -10.59 -6.76
C GLY A 78 -8.87 -9.12 -6.90
N ALA A 79 -8.21 -8.75 -7.99
CA ALA A 79 -7.87 -7.36 -8.32
C ALA A 79 -8.95 -6.64 -9.15
N GLY A 80 -10.11 -7.27 -9.30
CA GLY A 80 -11.19 -6.79 -10.16
C GLY A 80 -10.85 -6.84 -11.65
N GLU A 81 -11.59 -6.05 -12.42
CA GLU A 81 -11.42 -5.92 -13.86
C GLU A 81 -10.16 -5.10 -14.20
N LYS A 82 -9.32 -5.60 -15.11
CA LYS A 82 -8.17 -4.88 -15.67
C LYS A 82 -8.27 -4.74 -17.19
N PRO A 83 -7.79 -3.63 -17.77
CA PRO A 83 -7.99 -3.28 -19.18
C PRO A 83 -7.16 -4.12 -20.16
N SER A 84 -6.12 -4.81 -19.68
CA SER A 84 -5.22 -5.64 -20.49
C SER A 84 -4.83 -6.92 -19.75
N GLY A 85 -4.18 -7.84 -20.47
CA GLY A 85 -3.36 -8.87 -19.86
C GLY A 85 -2.11 -8.31 -19.18
N GLY A 86 -1.36 -9.19 -18.52
CA GLY A 86 -0.10 -8.86 -17.83
C GLY A 86 -0.26 -8.42 -16.38
N TYR A 87 -1.47 -8.18 -15.91
CA TYR A 87 -1.72 -7.96 -14.48
C TYR A 87 -1.70 -9.28 -13.70
N SER A 88 -1.18 -9.27 -12.48
CA SER A 88 -1.22 -10.41 -11.56
C SER A 88 -1.49 -9.99 -10.11
N VAL A 89 -1.92 -10.93 -9.28
CA VAL A 89 -2.04 -10.77 -7.83
C VAL A 89 -1.02 -11.68 -7.18
N GLU A 90 -0.22 -11.13 -6.27
CA GLU A 90 0.78 -11.86 -5.51
C GLU A 90 0.48 -11.75 -4.02
N ILE A 91 0.53 -12.88 -3.32
CA ILE A 91 0.35 -12.93 -1.86
C ILE A 91 1.73 -12.95 -1.22
N SER A 92 2.07 -11.90 -0.49
CA SER A 92 3.39 -11.74 0.12
C SER A 92 3.46 -12.41 1.50
N SER A 93 2.38 -12.36 2.28
CA SER A 93 2.32 -13.03 3.57
C SER A 93 0.89 -13.27 4.05
N VAL A 94 0.74 -14.29 4.90
CA VAL A 94 -0.47 -14.57 5.66
C VAL A 94 -0.09 -14.55 7.13
N VAL A 95 -0.65 -13.60 7.88
CA VAL A 95 -0.26 -13.33 9.26
C VAL A 95 -1.46 -13.53 10.17
N GLY A 96 -1.28 -14.36 11.18
CA GLY A 96 -2.24 -14.54 12.26
C GLY A 96 -2.11 -13.45 13.30
N GLU A 97 -3.22 -12.83 13.66
CA GLU A 97 -3.37 -11.87 14.74
C GLU A 97 -4.45 -12.33 15.75
N GLU A 98 -4.67 -11.57 16.81
CA GLU A 98 -5.73 -11.84 17.78
C GLU A 98 -7.11 -11.72 17.11
N GLY A 99 -7.72 -12.88 16.84
CA GLY A 99 -9.07 -12.97 16.26
C GLY A 99 -9.12 -12.85 14.73
N SER A 100 -8.03 -12.47 14.07
CA SER A 100 -7.98 -12.27 12.62
C SER A 100 -6.81 -12.98 11.92
N ILE A 101 -6.99 -13.22 10.63
CA ILE A 101 -5.93 -13.58 9.69
C ILE A 101 -5.83 -12.46 8.66
N ILE A 102 -4.65 -11.87 8.57
CA ILE A 102 -4.31 -10.76 7.71
C ILE A 102 -3.64 -11.32 6.46
N ILE A 103 -4.23 -11.04 5.30
CA ILE A 103 -3.63 -11.37 4.00
C ILE A 103 -2.94 -10.12 3.47
N ASN A 104 -1.65 -10.20 3.18
CA ASN A 104 -0.89 -9.12 2.55
C ASN A 104 -0.49 -9.55 1.14
N GLY A 105 -0.35 -8.58 0.25
CA GLY A 105 0.01 -8.86 -1.13
C GLY A 105 0.15 -7.61 -1.96
N GLN A 106 0.23 -7.82 -3.27
CA GLN A 106 0.32 -6.73 -4.24
C GLN A 106 -0.38 -7.11 -5.53
N VAL A 107 -0.86 -6.09 -6.24
CA VAL A 107 -1.33 -6.22 -7.62
C VAL A 107 -0.23 -5.68 -8.51
N ASN A 108 0.35 -6.55 -9.34
CA ASN A 108 1.41 -6.21 -10.27
C ASN A 108 0.77 -5.80 -11.60
N ALA A 109 1.04 -4.57 -12.06
CA ALA A 109 0.75 -4.16 -13.42
C ALA A 109 1.84 -4.69 -14.38
N PRO A 110 1.51 -4.89 -15.68
CA PRO A 110 2.54 -5.14 -16.67
C PRO A 110 3.51 -3.96 -16.77
N LYS A 111 4.76 -4.25 -17.18
CA LYS A 111 5.75 -3.18 -17.37
C LYS A 111 5.34 -2.28 -18.55
N PRO A 112 5.73 -0.99 -18.57
CA PRO A 112 5.34 -0.04 -19.64
C PRO A 112 5.62 -0.54 -21.06
N ASP A 113 6.72 -1.27 -21.25
CA ASP A 113 7.16 -1.81 -22.54
C ASP A 113 6.82 -3.31 -22.74
N GLU A 114 6.07 -3.91 -21.80
CA GLU A 114 5.66 -5.30 -21.91
C GLU A 114 4.57 -5.47 -22.98
N MET A 115 4.80 -6.36 -23.94
CA MET A 115 3.79 -6.70 -24.93
C MET A 115 2.65 -7.48 -24.26
N VAL A 116 1.56 -6.79 -23.96
CA VAL A 116 0.36 -7.37 -23.37
C VAL A 116 -0.80 -7.45 -24.35
N THR A 117 -1.76 -8.33 -24.06
CA THR A 117 -3.02 -8.39 -24.79
C THR A 117 -3.95 -7.26 -24.36
N THR A 118 -4.61 -6.58 -25.30
CA THR A 118 -5.60 -5.54 -24.99
C THR A 118 -6.99 -6.15 -24.86
N ALA A 119 -7.21 -6.93 -23.79
CA ALA A 119 -8.48 -7.55 -23.46
C ALA A 119 -8.76 -7.43 -21.96
N LEU A 120 -10.04 -7.32 -21.58
CA LEU A 120 -10.44 -7.31 -20.17
C LEU A 120 -10.01 -8.60 -19.49
N THR A 121 -9.32 -8.48 -18.35
CA THR A 121 -8.88 -9.62 -17.53
C THR A 121 -9.35 -9.47 -16.09
N TYR A 122 -9.26 -10.57 -15.33
CA TYR A 122 -9.64 -10.62 -13.91
C TYR A 122 -8.53 -11.31 -13.10
N PRO A 123 -7.40 -10.62 -12.84
CA PRO A 123 -6.30 -11.18 -12.08
C PRO A 123 -6.74 -11.53 -10.67
N ASN A 124 -6.35 -12.72 -10.22
CA ASN A 124 -6.66 -13.21 -8.89
C ASN A 124 -5.59 -14.17 -8.40
N ALA A 125 -5.49 -14.32 -7.09
CA ALA A 125 -4.68 -15.33 -6.43
C ALA A 125 -5.58 -16.18 -5.54
N LEU A 126 -5.50 -17.49 -5.70
CA LEU A 126 -6.16 -18.46 -4.84
C LEU A 126 -5.13 -19.17 -3.99
N ILE A 127 -5.28 -19.08 -2.68
CA ILE A 127 -4.47 -19.81 -1.71
C ILE A 127 -5.32 -20.71 -0.84
N ARG A 128 -4.68 -21.67 -0.18
CA ARG A 128 -5.27 -22.40 0.94
C ARG A 128 -4.37 -22.37 2.16
N ILE A 129 -4.98 -22.33 3.32
CA ILE A 129 -4.36 -22.48 4.64
C ILE A 129 -5.04 -23.59 5.42
N PRO A 130 -4.40 -24.19 6.43
CA PRO A 130 -5.09 -25.04 7.40
C PRO A 130 -6.30 -24.31 7.97
N LYS A 131 -7.41 -25.03 8.14
CA LYS A 131 -8.66 -24.45 8.59
C LYS A 131 -8.51 -23.69 9.90
N ASP A 132 -8.98 -22.45 9.92
CA ASP A 132 -8.88 -21.55 11.06
C ASP A 132 -10.25 -20.92 11.37
N SER A 133 -10.47 -20.60 12.65
CA SER A 133 -11.71 -19.98 13.13
C SER A 133 -11.67 -18.45 13.16
N ARG A 134 -10.48 -17.85 12.98
CA ARG A 134 -10.29 -16.40 12.94
C ARG A 134 -10.94 -15.79 11.69
N SER A 135 -11.37 -14.54 11.79
CA SER A 135 -11.91 -13.80 10.64
C SER A 135 -10.80 -13.42 9.67
N ILE A 136 -11.02 -13.55 8.37
CA ILE A 136 -10.02 -13.17 7.37
C ILE A 136 -10.28 -11.74 6.91
N SER A 137 -9.23 -10.94 6.80
CA SER A 137 -9.31 -9.57 6.34
C SER A 137 -8.08 -9.19 5.50
N PHE A 138 -8.25 -8.16 4.67
CA PHE A 138 -7.15 -7.50 4.00
C PHE A 138 -6.18 -6.90 5.01
N GLY A 139 -4.89 -7.08 4.75
CA GLY A 139 -3.81 -6.29 5.32
C GLY A 139 -3.32 -5.24 4.33
N GLU A 140 -2.01 -5.13 4.19
CA GLU A 140 -1.38 -4.21 3.24
C GLU A 140 -1.45 -4.80 1.82
N PHE A 141 -2.12 -4.06 0.93
CA PHE A 141 -2.13 -4.31 -0.50
C PHE A 141 -1.61 -3.09 -1.25
N THR A 142 -0.44 -3.22 -1.87
CA THR A 142 0.12 -2.19 -2.74
C THR A 142 -0.38 -2.40 -4.16
N ASN A 143 -1.01 -1.37 -4.73
CA ASN A 143 -1.26 -1.33 -6.17
C ASN A 143 0.03 -0.84 -6.83
N THR A 144 0.80 -1.78 -7.34
CA THR A 144 2.02 -1.52 -8.11
C THR A 144 1.60 -1.10 -9.52
N SER A 145 1.20 0.17 -9.68
CA SER A 145 1.11 0.79 -11.01
C SER A 145 2.47 1.27 -11.52
N ILE A 146 3.47 1.42 -10.63
CA ILE A 146 4.87 1.67 -10.96
C ILE A 146 5.69 1.14 -9.78
N VAL A 147 6.19 -0.09 -9.86
CA VAL A 147 7.27 -0.56 -9.00
C VAL A 147 8.08 -1.51 -9.87
N GLU A 148 9.12 -0.95 -10.49
CA GLU A 148 10.21 -1.76 -11.02
C GLU A 148 10.98 -2.37 -9.84
N ASP A 149 11.38 -3.61 -10.07
CA ASP A 149 11.79 -4.63 -9.12
C ASP A 149 13.26 -4.49 -8.71
N SER A 150 13.55 -4.76 -7.42
CA SER A 150 14.85 -5.00 -6.74
C SER A 150 15.91 -3.87 -6.82
N ASP A 151 16.50 -3.33 -5.76
CA ASP A 151 16.70 -3.70 -4.36
C ASP A 151 16.52 -2.45 -3.48
N GLU A 152 16.40 -2.63 -2.15
CA GLU A 152 16.25 -1.57 -1.13
C GLU A 152 16.63 -0.16 -1.60
N ALA A 153 15.62 0.70 -1.73
CA ALA A 153 15.85 2.07 -2.18
C ALA A 153 16.91 2.73 -1.31
N MET A 154 18.01 3.12 -1.95
CA MET A 154 19.12 3.78 -1.29
C MET A 154 18.66 5.19 -0.94
N GLU A 155 18.71 5.54 0.34
CA GLU A 155 18.37 6.87 0.82
C GLU A 155 19.63 7.70 1.04
N GLU A 156 19.68 8.87 0.42
CA GLU A 156 20.81 9.80 0.50
C GLU A 156 20.34 11.24 0.77
N GLU A 157 21.27 12.05 1.27
CA GLU A 157 21.12 13.49 1.38
C GLU A 157 22.17 14.17 0.51
N GLY A 158 21.80 15.27 -0.15
CA GLY A 158 22.69 15.97 -1.05
C GLY A 158 22.26 17.39 -1.36
N VAL A 159 23.05 18.05 -2.21
CA VAL A 159 22.79 19.41 -2.66
C VAL A 159 22.33 19.39 -4.11
N PHE A 160 21.11 19.84 -4.36
CA PHE A 160 20.57 19.92 -5.71
C PHE A 160 21.32 20.98 -6.52
N VAL A 161 21.90 20.58 -7.65
CA VAL A 161 22.63 21.48 -8.55
C VAL A 161 21.69 22.02 -9.63
N GLY A 162 20.92 21.14 -10.26
CA GLY A 162 20.01 21.50 -11.34
C GLY A 162 19.62 20.31 -12.21
N LEU A 163 18.80 20.57 -13.21
CA LEU A 163 18.47 19.60 -14.25
C LEU A 163 19.62 19.49 -15.26
N ALA A 164 20.03 18.26 -15.58
CA ALA A 164 20.94 17.99 -16.69
C ALA A 164 20.17 17.93 -18.02
N ASP A 165 18.96 17.36 -17.99
CA ASP A 165 17.97 17.39 -19.07
C ASP A 165 16.53 17.23 -18.52
N SER A 166 15.55 16.97 -19.38
CA SER A 166 14.14 16.83 -18.97
C SER A 166 13.84 15.59 -18.12
N ASN A 167 14.77 14.64 -18.04
CA ASN A 167 14.61 13.36 -17.37
C ASN A 167 15.71 13.07 -16.34
N SER A 168 16.61 14.03 -16.07
CA SER A 168 17.73 13.82 -15.16
C SER A 168 18.15 15.10 -14.45
N CYS A 169 18.64 14.93 -13.22
CA CYS A 169 19.19 16.00 -12.41
C CYS A 169 20.58 15.65 -11.88
N GLU A 170 21.31 16.68 -11.50
CA GLU A 170 22.61 16.57 -10.84
C GLU A 170 22.46 16.94 -9.36
N ILE A 171 22.96 16.07 -8.49
CA ILE A 171 22.99 16.24 -7.03
C ILE A 171 24.42 15.99 -6.56
N ILE A 172 24.93 16.85 -5.70
CA ILE A 172 26.21 16.63 -5.04
C ILE A 172 25.98 15.79 -3.79
N VAL A 173 26.59 14.61 -3.76
CA VAL A 173 26.59 13.68 -2.61
C VAL A 173 28.04 13.41 -2.23
N ASN A 174 28.38 13.46 -0.94
CA ASN A 174 29.76 13.25 -0.46
C ASN A 174 30.82 14.11 -1.19
N ASN A 175 30.44 15.31 -1.63
CA ASN A 175 31.28 16.25 -2.38
C ASN A 175 31.63 15.80 -3.81
N GLU A 176 30.89 14.83 -4.36
CA GLU A 176 30.97 14.38 -5.75
C GLU A 176 29.65 14.69 -6.49
N PRO A 177 29.70 15.30 -7.69
CA PRO A 177 28.51 15.50 -8.50
C PRO A 177 28.07 14.20 -9.18
N LEU A 178 26.85 13.76 -8.91
CA LEU A 178 26.26 12.57 -9.49
C LEU A 178 25.00 12.92 -10.27
N VAL A 179 24.82 12.27 -11.43
CA VAL A 179 23.64 12.44 -12.29
C VAL A 179 22.67 11.31 -12.02
N TYR A 180 21.44 11.67 -11.65
CA TYR A 180 20.35 10.75 -11.39
C TYR A 180 19.26 10.94 -12.45
N ARG A 181 18.70 9.83 -12.92
CA ARG A 181 17.47 9.84 -13.70
C ARG A 181 16.28 10.10 -12.79
N LEU A 182 15.25 10.72 -13.34
CA LEU A 182 14.00 11.02 -12.64
C LEU A 182 12.96 9.98 -13.00
N SER A 183 12.32 9.37 -12.01
CA SER A 183 11.03 8.70 -12.22
C SER A 183 9.97 9.72 -12.64
N ASP A 184 8.88 9.25 -13.24
CA ASP A 184 7.80 10.15 -13.67
C ASP A 184 7.16 10.89 -12.48
N ASP A 185 7.07 10.23 -11.32
CA ASP A 185 6.43 10.77 -10.11
C ASP A 185 7.19 11.93 -9.46
N VAL A 186 8.51 12.02 -9.68
CA VAL A 186 9.34 13.07 -9.04
C VAL A 186 9.57 14.29 -9.91
N LYS A 187 9.24 14.24 -11.22
CA LYS A 187 9.53 15.32 -12.17
C LYS A 187 8.96 16.67 -11.75
N GLU A 188 7.70 16.69 -11.31
CA GLU A 188 7.05 17.92 -10.85
C GLU A 188 7.73 18.48 -9.60
N THR A 189 8.05 17.62 -8.64
CA THR A 189 8.73 18.02 -7.39
C THR A 189 10.12 18.58 -7.68
N VAL A 190 10.89 17.95 -8.57
CA VAL A 190 12.24 18.40 -8.94
C VAL A 190 12.19 19.73 -9.69
N ALA A 191 11.16 19.97 -10.52
CA ALA A 191 11.00 21.24 -11.23
C ALA A 191 10.79 22.44 -10.28
N GLU A 192 10.36 22.21 -9.04
CA GLU A 192 10.19 23.25 -8.02
C GLU A 192 11.47 23.50 -7.18
N LEU A 193 12.48 22.64 -7.29
CA LEU A 193 13.75 22.79 -6.57
C LEU A 193 14.60 23.91 -7.17
N ASN A 194 15.32 24.60 -6.28
CA ASN A 194 16.28 25.63 -6.67
C ASN A 194 17.70 25.12 -6.46
N GLN A 195 18.64 25.65 -7.27
CA GLN A 195 20.06 25.36 -7.08
C GLN A 195 20.49 25.68 -5.64
N ASN A 196 21.27 24.78 -5.06
CA ASN A 196 21.74 24.76 -3.67
C ASN A 196 20.71 24.31 -2.61
N ASP A 197 19.52 23.86 -3.03
CA ASP A 197 18.58 23.26 -2.10
C ASP A 197 19.15 21.96 -1.52
N GLN A 198 19.08 21.82 -0.19
CA GLN A 198 19.36 20.55 0.49
C GLN A 198 18.18 19.62 0.27
N VAL A 199 18.47 18.40 -0.16
CA VAL A 199 17.45 17.40 -0.49
C VAL A 199 17.74 16.08 0.19
N LYS A 200 16.68 15.41 0.62
CA LYS A 200 16.70 13.99 0.97
C LYS A 200 15.97 13.23 -0.13
N PHE A 201 16.56 12.17 -0.64
CA PHE A 201 16.00 11.43 -1.77
C PHE A 201 16.28 9.94 -1.66
N SER A 202 15.43 9.16 -2.34
CA SER A 202 15.58 7.71 -2.47
C SER A 202 15.73 7.36 -3.94
N TYR A 203 16.64 6.44 -4.24
CA TYR A 203 16.88 5.97 -5.61
C TYR A 203 17.18 4.47 -5.67
N ASN A 204 16.92 3.88 -6.84
CA ASN A 204 17.27 2.50 -7.17
C ASN A 204 18.21 2.47 -8.38
N LEU A 205 18.87 1.33 -8.62
CA LEU A 205 19.50 1.04 -9.90
C LEU A 205 18.49 0.33 -10.81
N ASN A 206 18.34 0.78 -12.05
CA ASN A 206 17.52 0.05 -13.04
C ASN A 206 18.32 -1.08 -13.71
N GLU A 207 17.70 -1.81 -14.64
CA GLU A 207 18.33 -2.92 -15.39
C GLU A 207 19.58 -2.52 -16.22
N TYR A 208 19.84 -1.21 -16.36
CA TYR A 208 21.00 -0.64 -17.05
C TYR A 208 22.03 -0.04 -16.08
N ASP A 209 21.96 -0.37 -14.79
CA ASP A 209 22.80 0.16 -13.71
C ASP A 209 22.72 1.71 -13.59
N GLN A 210 21.61 2.32 -13.99
CA GLN A 210 21.40 3.76 -13.86
C GLN A 210 20.70 4.08 -12.56
N MET A 211 21.17 5.11 -11.85
CA MET A 211 20.53 5.62 -10.64
C MET A 211 19.23 6.36 -11.00
N VAL A 212 18.09 5.89 -10.50
CA VAL A 212 16.76 6.45 -10.74
C VAL A 212 16.14 6.91 -9.42
N ILE A 213 15.93 8.21 -9.27
CA ILE A 213 15.25 8.80 -8.11
C ILE A 213 13.77 8.46 -8.18
N ILE A 214 13.27 7.86 -7.10
CA ILE A 214 11.86 7.48 -6.90
C ILE A 214 11.15 8.36 -5.86
N SER A 215 11.90 9.06 -5.01
CA SER A 215 11.37 10.05 -4.08
C SER A 215 12.41 11.13 -3.83
N ILE A 216 11.99 12.39 -3.74
CA ILE A 216 12.87 13.51 -3.39
C ILE A 216 12.08 14.58 -2.66
N GLN A 217 12.67 15.13 -1.61
CA GLN A 217 12.07 16.20 -0.83
C GLN A 217 13.14 17.22 -0.43
N LYS A 218 12.77 18.50 -0.49
CA LYS A 218 13.58 19.58 0.06
C LYS A 218 13.61 19.49 1.58
N ILE A 219 14.81 19.48 2.15
CA ILE A 219 15.01 19.60 3.59
C ILE A 219 14.76 21.07 3.95
N LYS A 220 13.77 21.31 4.83
CA LYS A 220 13.55 22.66 5.36
C LYS A 220 14.71 23.02 6.27
N GLY A 221 15.45 24.06 5.90
CA GLY A 221 16.37 24.70 6.84
C GLY A 221 15.58 25.32 7.99
N GLU A 222 16.08 25.15 9.21
CA GLU A 222 15.64 25.93 10.38
C GLU A 222 15.87 27.44 10.18
#